data_AF-W5LVB2-F1
#
_entry.id   AF-W5LVB2-F1
#
_cell.length_a   1.000
_cell.length_b   1.000
_cell.length_c   1.000
_cell.angle_alpha   90.00
_cell.angle_beta   90.00
_cell.angle_gamma   90.00
#
_symmetry.space_group_name_H-M   'P 1'
#
loop_
_entity.id
_entity.type
_entity.pdbx_description
1 polymer ?
#
loop_
_entity_poly.entity_id
_entity_poly.type
_entity_poly.pdbx_seq_one_letter_code
_entity_poly.pdbx_strand_id
1 'polypeptide(L)'
;MRTLIVLGLLAAVWRGLGTEGFSVQGPREPLVARPGDEVLLPCSVDSTVPLQELEVEWLRTDPDTLVLLFSEGESRPESQHQSYRGRAEIFPQEIPRGNFSLRLANVTSEDAGVYRCAVHTAQGSGETRVELKELGELGTRISSSLGNRKSSYSGEHRDTEVKLRSMINITLNWPQRKGSGLYFHSSVANYPPNSTPTSPLRSPVYRMWD
;
A
#
# COMPACT_ATOMS: atom_id res chain seq x y z
N MET A 1 -30.88 -42.73 35.06
CA MET A 1 -30.26 -41.49 35.56
C MET A 1 -28.79 -41.33 35.18
N ARG A 2 -27.98 -42.40 35.11
CA ARG A 2 -26.54 -42.29 34.77
C ARG A 2 -26.21 -42.00 33.29
N THR A 3 -27.11 -42.31 32.36
CA THR A 3 -26.92 -42.09 30.91
C THR A 3 -27.18 -40.65 30.44
N LEU A 4 -28.05 -39.91 31.14
CA LEU A 4 -28.42 -38.53 30.75
C LEU A 4 -27.30 -37.52 31.04
N ILE A 5 -26.45 -37.80 32.02
CA ILE A 5 -25.30 -36.95 32.38
C ILE A 5 -24.24 -36.97 31.28
N VAL A 6 -24.00 -38.13 30.65
CA VAL A 6 -23.03 -38.28 29.56
C VAL A 6 -23.47 -37.51 28.32
N LEU A 7 -24.77 -37.56 27.97
CA LEU A 7 -25.34 -36.79 26.86
C LEU A 7 -25.32 -35.28 27.11
N GLY A 8 -25.56 -34.85 28.35
CA GLY A 8 -25.47 -33.44 28.75
C GLY A 8 -24.03 -32.89 28.65
N LEU A 9 -23.03 -33.69 29.00
CA LEU A 9 -21.62 -33.32 28.85
C LEU A 9 -21.18 -33.28 27.38
N LEU A 10 -21.62 -34.24 26.55
CA LEU A 10 -21.34 -34.22 25.10
C LEU A 10 -21.98 -33.01 24.39
N ALA A 11 -23.21 -32.63 24.77
CA ALA A 11 -23.85 -31.44 24.24
C ALA A 11 -23.18 -30.13 24.70
N ALA A 12 -22.63 -30.08 25.92
CA ALA A 12 -21.88 -28.94 26.43
C ALA A 12 -20.51 -28.79 25.74
N VAL A 13 -19.84 -29.90 25.39
CA VAL A 13 -18.61 -29.90 24.60
C VAL A 13 -18.86 -29.39 23.18
N TRP A 14 -20.00 -29.72 22.56
CA TRP A 14 -20.36 -29.19 21.24
C TRP A 14 -20.69 -27.69 21.22
N ARG A 15 -21.17 -27.14 22.34
CA ARG A 15 -21.41 -25.69 22.50
C ARG A 15 -20.12 -24.87 22.64
N GLY A 16 -18.97 -25.53 22.82
CA GLY A 16 -17.67 -24.90 23.04
C GLY A 16 -16.75 -24.85 21.81
N LEU A 17 -17.11 -25.47 20.68
CA LEU A 17 -16.38 -25.25 19.42
C LEU A 17 -16.86 -23.92 18.81
N GLY A 18 -16.29 -22.82 19.29
CA GLY A 18 -16.31 -21.59 18.51
C GLY A 18 -15.62 -21.87 17.19
N THR A 19 -16.34 -21.71 16.08
CA THR A 19 -15.70 -21.56 14.77
C THR A 19 -14.83 -20.32 14.87
N GLU A 20 -13.51 -20.45 14.87
CA GLU A 20 -12.63 -19.30 14.63
C GLU A 20 -13.03 -18.75 13.26
N GLY A 21 -13.80 -17.65 13.28
CA GLY A 21 -14.35 -17.07 12.07
C GLY A 21 -13.22 -16.50 11.21
N PHE A 22 -13.36 -16.65 9.89
CA PHE A 22 -12.47 -15.98 8.94
C PHE A 22 -12.57 -14.46 9.13
N SER A 23 -11.55 -13.86 9.73
CA SER A 23 -11.54 -12.45 10.11
C SER A 23 -10.43 -11.70 9.38
N VAL A 24 -10.82 -10.74 8.57
CA VAL A 24 -9.91 -9.86 7.82
C VAL A 24 -9.55 -8.66 8.69
N GLN A 25 -8.25 -8.43 8.84
CA GLN A 25 -7.65 -7.40 9.64
C GLN A 25 -7.14 -6.26 8.77
N GLY A 26 -7.31 -5.05 9.27
CA GLY A 26 -6.81 -3.81 8.69
C GLY A 26 -6.10 -2.97 9.75
N PRO A 27 -5.63 -1.76 9.39
CA PRO A 27 -5.04 -0.85 10.35
C PRO A 27 -6.10 -0.34 11.34
N ARG A 28 -5.69 -0.09 12.58
CA ARG A 28 -6.56 0.50 13.61
C ARG A 28 -6.71 2.01 13.46
N GLU A 29 -5.69 2.64 12.90
CA GLU A 29 -5.60 4.08 12.73
C GLU A 29 -5.57 4.45 11.24
N PRO A 30 -6.05 5.64 10.87
CA PRO A 30 -5.95 6.12 9.50
C PRO A 30 -4.50 6.23 9.04
N LEU A 31 -4.27 5.91 7.77
CA LEU A 31 -3.00 6.17 7.11
C LEU A 31 -2.97 7.62 6.64
N VAL A 32 -1.76 8.18 6.52
CA VAL A 32 -1.58 9.53 6.03
C VAL A 32 -0.52 9.54 4.94
N ALA A 33 -0.79 10.22 3.83
CA ALA A 33 0.10 10.29 2.66
C ALA A 33 0.10 11.69 2.05
N ARG A 34 1.22 12.08 1.44
CA ARG A 34 1.30 13.27 0.60
C ARG A 34 1.06 12.91 -0.87
N PRO A 35 0.61 13.86 -1.69
CA PRO A 35 0.64 13.68 -3.13
C PRO A 35 2.05 13.31 -3.62
N GLY A 36 2.13 12.29 -4.48
CA GLY A 36 3.37 11.70 -4.99
C GLY A 36 3.92 10.53 -4.17
N ASP A 37 3.42 10.29 -2.95
CA ASP A 37 3.87 9.17 -2.12
C ASP A 37 3.45 7.81 -2.72
N GLU A 38 4.10 6.76 -2.24
CA GLU A 38 3.64 5.38 -2.35
C GLU A 38 3.20 4.90 -0.97
N VAL A 39 2.02 4.27 -0.90
CA VAL A 39 1.48 3.74 0.35
C VAL A 39 1.08 2.28 0.24
N LEU A 40 1.11 1.60 1.39
CA LEU A 40 0.62 0.25 1.54
C LEU A 40 -0.63 0.28 2.41
N LEU A 41 -1.78 -0.12 1.85
CA LEU A 41 -3.06 -0.25 2.55
C LEU A 41 -3.14 -1.68 3.13
N PRO A 42 -3.04 -1.87 4.46
CA PRO A 42 -2.98 -3.20 5.06
C PRO A 42 -4.31 -3.94 4.95
N CYS A 43 -4.25 -5.21 4.56
CA CYS A 43 -5.36 -6.16 4.61
C CYS A 43 -4.79 -7.57 4.77
N SER A 44 -5.15 -8.29 5.84
CA SER A 44 -4.60 -9.63 6.09
C SER A 44 -5.51 -10.51 6.93
N VAL A 45 -5.23 -11.81 6.96
CA VAL A 45 -5.82 -12.77 7.89
C VAL A 45 -4.70 -13.50 8.63
N ASP A 46 -4.98 -13.96 9.85
CA ASP A 46 -4.02 -14.71 10.67
C ASP A 46 -4.02 -16.21 10.34
N SER A 47 -4.06 -16.55 9.06
CA SER A 47 -4.04 -17.93 8.58
C SER A 47 -3.50 -18.03 7.15
N THR A 48 -3.07 -19.23 6.77
CA THR A 48 -2.68 -19.51 5.40
C THR A 48 -3.92 -19.63 4.52
N VAL A 49 -3.90 -19.01 3.34
CA VAL A 49 -5.05 -19.00 2.41
C VAL A 49 -4.65 -19.66 1.09
N PRO A 50 -5.36 -20.70 0.62
CA PRO A 50 -5.12 -21.27 -0.69
C PRO A 50 -5.55 -20.28 -1.79
N LEU A 51 -4.86 -20.31 -2.93
CA LEU A 51 -5.23 -19.49 -4.10
C LEU A 51 -6.51 -19.97 -4.79
N GLN A 52 -6.90 -21.22 -4.55
CA GLN A 52 -8.09 -21.81 -5.17
C GLN A 52 -9.34 -21.17 -4.57
N GLU A 53 -10.24 -20.69 -5.44
CA GLU A 53 -11.48 -20.01 -5.04
C GLU A 53 -11.23 -18.76 -4.17
N LEU A 54 -10.05 -18.16 -4.28
CA LEU A 54 -9.73 -16.87 -3.67
C LEU A 54 -10.15 -15.73 -4.59
N GLU A 55 -10.88 -14.79 -4.01
CA GLU A 55 -11.14 -13.49 -4.60
C GLU A 55 -10.82 -12.38 -3.59
N VAL A 56 -10.13 -11.34 -4.05
CA VAL A 56 -9.81 -10.15 -3.27
C VAL A 56 -10.25 -8.93 -4.04
N GLU A 57 -11.09 -8.13 -3.41
CA GLU A 57 -11.59 -6.86 -3.94
C GLU A 57 -11.11 -5.69 -3.09
N TRP A 58 -10.48 -4.73 -3.73
CA TRP A 58 -10.25 -3.41 -3.17
C TRP A 58 -11.18 -2.39 -3.82
N LEU A 59 -12.04 -1.78 -3.00
CA LEU A 59 -13.05 -0.82 -3.41
C LEU A 59 -12.85 0.48 -2.63
N ARG A 60 -12.77 1.62 -3.32
CA ARG A 60 -12.96 2.92 -2.66
C ARG A 60 -14.46 3.13 -2.47
N THR A 61 -14.92 3.60 -1.31
CA THR A 61 -16.36 3.59 -0.97
C THR A 61 -17.16 4.82 -1.43
N ASP A 62 -16.48 5.92 -1.76
CA ASP A 62 -17.15 7.21 -2.05
C ASP A 62 -16.46 7.96 -3.21
N PRO A 63 -16.91 7.76 -4.47
CA PRO A 63 -17.89 6.77 -4.90
C PRO A 63 -17.33 5.34 -4.91
N ASP A 64 -18.22 4.34 -4.89
CA ASP A 64 -17.85 2.92 -5.08
C ASP A 64 -17.06 2.74 -6.39
N THR A 65 -15.75 2.61 -6.25
CA THR A 65 -14.79 2.53 -7.36
C THR A 65 -13.89 1.33 -7.19
N LEU A 66 -13.88 0.43 -8.17
CA LEU A 66 -13.00 -0.75 -8.16
C LEU A 66 -11.54 -0.33 -8.37
N VAL A 67 -10.74 -0.52 -7.33
CA VAL A 67 -9.31 -0.18 -7.28
C VAL A 67 -8.49 -1.35 -7.79
N LEU A 68 -8.76 -2.55 -7.29
CA LEU A 68 -8.09 -3.78 -7.68
C LEU A 68 -9.02 -4.98 -7.49
N LEU A 69 -9.00 -5.89 -8.45
CA LEU A 69 -9.61 -7.22 -8.35
C LEU A 69 -8.51 -8.26 -8.57
N PHE A 70 -8.43 -9.24 -7.68
CA PHE A 70 -7.62 -10.44 -7.82
C PHE A 70 -8.54 -11.65 -7.78
N SER A 71 -8.57 -12.45 -8.84
CA SER A 71 -9.42 -13.63 -8.95
C SER A 71 -8.79 -14.66 -9.90
N GLU A 72 -9.10 -15.94 -9.66
CA GLU A 72 -8.53 -17.07 -10.42
C GLU A 72 -6.99 -17.09 -10.44
N GLY A 73 -6.36 -16.58 -9.38
CA GLY A 73 -4.90 -16.61 -9.21
C GLY A 73 -4.15 -15.44 -9.87
N GLU A 74 -4.85 -14.45 -10.44
CA GLU A 74 -4.21 -13.28 -11.05
C GLU A 74 -4.97 -11.96 -10.81
N SER A 75 -4.28 -10.84 -11.01
CA SER A 75 -4.92 -9.52 -11.00
C SER A 75 -5.68 -9.27 -12.31
N ARG A 76 -6.81 -8.56 -12.23
CA ARG A 76 -7.70 -8.20 -13.35
C ARG A 76 -7.62 -6.71 -13.70
N PRO A 77 -6.53 -6.23 -14.31
CA PRO A 77 -6.32 -4.79 -14.58
C PRO A 77 -7.38 -4.18 -15.51
N GLU A 78 -7.98 -4.98 -16.39
CA GLU A 78 -9.08 -4.60 -17.27
C GLU A 78 -10.35 -4.22 -16.51
N SER A 79 -10.60 -4.81 -15.35
CA SER A 79 -11.74 -4.49 -14.49
C SER A 79 -11.51 -3.23 -13.64
N GLN A 80 -10.26 -2.85 -13.41
CA GLN A 80 -9.91 -1.70 -12.58
C GLN A 80 -10.38 -0.38 -13.19
N HIS A 81 -10.82 0.54 -12.33
CA HIS A 81 -11.11 1.91 -12.74
C HIS A 81 -9.85 2.62 -13.25
N GLN A 82 -10.02 3.50 -14.24
CA GLN A 82 -8.90 4.13 -14.96
C GLN A 82 -7.93 4.88 -14.05
N SER A 83 -8.43 5.52 -12.99
CA SER A 83 -7.61 6.29 -12.03
C SER A 83 -6.57 5.45 -11.27
N TYR A 84 -6.79 4.13 -11.16
CA TYR A 84 -5.94 3.21 -10.39
C TYR A 84 -5.09 2.29 -11.25
N ARG A 85 -5.40 2.17 -12.54
CA ARG A 85 -4.64 1.32 -13.48
C ARG A 85 -3.17 1.70 -13.50
N GLY A 86 -2.30 0.71 -13.28
CA GLY A 86 -0.85 0.88 -13.25
C GLY A 86 -0.30 1.55 -11.98
N ARG A 87 -1.16 1.85 -11.00
CA ARG A 87 -0.78 2.43 -9.70
C ARG A 87 -1.15 1.51 -8.53
N ALA A 88 -2.18 0.69 -8.69
CA ALA A 88 -2.68 -0.27 -7.72
C ALA A 88 -2.13 -1.69 -7.98
N GLU A 89 -1.42 -2.27 -7.01
CA GLU A 89 -0.83 -3.61 -7.11
C GLU A 89 -1.00 -4.41 -5.82
N ILE A 90 -1.27 -5.71 -5.96
CA ILE A 90 -1.20 -6.70 -4.87
C ILE A 90 0.07 -7.54 -5.02
N PHE A 91 0.41 -8.32 -4.00
CA PHE A 91 1.60 -9.17 -3.96
C PHE A 91 1.21 -10.65 -3.99
N PRO A 92 1.10 -11.30 -5.17
CA PRO A 92 0.67 -12.71 -5.28
C PRO A 92 1.48 -13.68 -4.44
N GLN A 93 2.77 -13.39 -4.22
CA GLN A 93 3.66 -14.19 -3.37
C GLN A 93 3.36 -14.11 -1.87
N GLU A 94 2.63 -13.09 -1.42
CA GLU A 94 2.24 -12.90 -0.01
C GLU A 94 0.84 -13.44 0.30
N ILE A 95 0.03 -13.70 -0.74
CA ILE A 95 -1.32 -14.23 -0.61
C ILE A 95 -1.37 -15.58 0.15
N PRO A 96 -0.49 -16.57 -0.12
CA PRO A 96 -0.49 -17.82 0.65
C PRO A 96 -0.24 -17.63 2.15
N ARG A 97 0.36 -16.50 2.54
CA ARG A 97 0.61 -16.10 3.92
C ARG A 97 -0.52 -15.26 4.52
N GLY A 98 -1.65 -15.14 3.81
CA GLY A 98 -2.83 -14.41 4.26
C GLY A 98 -2.69 -12.89 4.13
N ASN A 99 -1.77 -12.37 3.32
CA ASN A 99 -1.58 -10.94 3.14
C ASN A 99 -2.10 -10.48 1.77
N PHE A 100 -3.09 -9.58 1.83
CA PHE A 100 -3.84 -9.03 0.70
C PHE A 100 -3.66 -7.52 0.58
N SER A 101 -2.60 -6.98 1.19
CA SER A 101 -2.35 -5.54 1.23
C SER A 101 -2.16 -4.96 -0.17
N LEU A 102 -2.72 -3.78 -0.37
CA LEU A 102 -2.67 -3.07 -1.65
C LEU A 102 -1.55 -2.03 -1.62
N ARG A 103 -0.64 -2.08 -2.59
CA ARG A 103 0.28 -0.97 -2.89
C ARG A 103 -0.42 0.04 -3.79
N LEU A 104 -0.47 1.29 -3.38
CA LEU A 104 -0.95 2.41 -4.18
C LEU A 104 0.19 3.40 -4.42
N ALA A 105 0.66 3.48 -5.65
CA ALA A 105 1.76 4.36 -6.07
C ALA A 105 1.24 5.73 -6.55
N ASN A 106 2.13 6.75 -6.50
CA ASN A 106 1.87 8.10 -7.00
C ASN A 106 0.56 8.69 -6.47
N VAL A 107 0.34 8.63 -5.16
CA VAL A 107 -0.88 9.10 -4.48
C VAL A 107 -1.23 10.53 -4.91
N THR A 108 -2.52 10.82 -5.05
CA THR A 108 -3.06 12.13 -5.38
C THR A 108 -4.02 12.57 -4.29
N SER A 109 -4.34 13.87 -4.21
CA SER A 109 -5.35 14.35 -3.24
C SER A 109 -6.73 13.71 -3.46
N GLU A 110 -7.01 13.26 -4.69
CA GLU A 110 -8.25 12.52 -5.01
C GLU A 110 -8.27 11.10 -4.44
N ASP A 111 -7.13 10.52 -4.06
CA ASP A 111 -7.05 9.19 -3.46
C ASP A 111 -7.38 9.22 -1.96
N ALA A 112 -7.51 10.40 -1.34
CA ALA A 112 -7.99 10.48 0.03
C ALA A 112 -9.42 9.92 0.14
N GLY A 113 -9.66 9.10 1.16
CA GLY A 113 -10.95 8.45 1.37
C GLY A 113 -10.85 7.10 2.06
N VAL A 114 -11.98 6.39 2.07
CA VAL A 114 -12.10 5.06 2.68
C VAL A 114 -12.02 3.99 1.60
N TYR A 115 -11.16 3.02 1.85
CA TYR A 115 -10.98 1.81 1.06
C TYR A 115 -11.54 0.62 1.83
N ARG A 116 -12.19 -0.29 1.12
CA ARG A 116 -12.71 -1.56 1.61
C ARG A 116 -11.92 -2.68 0.94
N CYS A 117 -11.34 -3.56 1.76
CA CYS A 117 -10.76 -4.82 1.30
C CYS A 117 -11.75 -5.93 1.64
N ALA A 118 -12.33 -6.59 0.64
CA ALA A 118 -13.16 -7.77 0.80
C ALA A 118 -12.38 -9.00 0.31
N VAL A 119 -12.41 -10.08 1.11
CA VAL A 119 -11.71 -11.33 0.82
C VAL A 119 -12.72 -12.47 0.88
N HIS A 120 -12.79 -13.23 -0.20
CA HIS A 120 -13.67 -14.38 -0.35
C HIS A 120 -12.83 -15.63 -0.59
N THR A 121 -13.10 -16.68 0.19
CA THR A 121 -12.43 -17.97 0.12
C THR A 121 -13.46 -19.10 0.25
N ALA A 122 -13.07 -20.33 -0.07
CA ALA A 122 -13.90 -21.50 0.20
C ALA A 122 -14.23 -21.68 1.70
N GLN A 123 -13.37 -21.19 2.61
CA GLN A 123 -13.54 -21.33 4.06
C GLN A 123 -14.41 -20.23 4.68
N GLY A 124 -14.65 -19.12 3.96
CA GLY A 124 -15.41 -18.00 4.47
C GLY A 124 -15.12 -16.70 3.74
N SER A 125 -15.75 -15.63 4.21
CA SER A 125 -15.56 -14.28 3.68
C SER A 125 -15.46 -13.27 4.81
N GLY A 126 -14.71 -12.20 4.58
CA GLY A 126 -14.57 -11.11 5.53
C GLY A 126 -14.11 -9.83 4.84
N GLU A 127 -14.20 -8.72 5.55
CA GLU A 127 -13.76 -7.43 5.03
C GLU A 127 -13.09 -6.58 6.11
N THR A 128 -12.31 -5.60 5.68
CA THR A 128 -11.80 -4.52 6.53
C THR A 128 -11.84 -3.18 5.81
N ARG A 129 -11.72 -2.09 6.57
CA ARG A 129 -11.70 -0.72 6.04
C ARG A 129 -10.38 -0.04 6.37
N VAL A 130 -9.88 0.74 5.40
CA VAL A 130 -8.67 1.55 5.53
C VAL A 130 -9.00 2.99 5.16
N GLU A 131 -8.82 3.92 6.09
CA GLU A 131 -8.96 5.36 5.82
C GLU A 131 -7.59 5.93 5.43
N LEU A 132 -7.51 6.56 4.25
CA LEU A 132 -6.34 7.29 3.77
C LEU A 132 -6.61 8.79 3.83
N LYS A 133 -5.80 9.52 4.60
CA LYS A 133 -5.86 10.97 4.75
C LYS A 133 -4.71 11.63 4.00
N GLU A 134 -4.99 12.79 3.42
CA GLU A 134 -3.93 13.64 2.90
C GLU A 134 -3.16 14.28 4.06
N LEU A 135 -1.84 14.17 4.05
CA LEU A 135 -0.97 14.89 4.96
C LEU A 135 -0.92 16.34 4.47
N GLY A 136 -1.80 17.18 5.02
CA GLY A 136 -1.78 18.61 4.74
C GLY A 136 -0.38 19.20 4.97
N GLU A 137 0.04 20.11 4.09
CA GLU A 137 1.29 20.85 4.25
C GLU A 137 1.26 21.70 5.52
N LEU A 138 1.65 21.13 6.66
CA LEU A 138 1.99 21.88 7.85
C LEU A 138 3.38 22.53 7.64
N GLY A 139 3.50 23.46 6.68
CA GLY A 139 4.82 24.01 6.32
C GLY A 139 4.89 25.26 5.44
N THR A 140 3.79 25.76 4.86
CA THR A 140 3.88 26.83 3.84
C THR A 140 3.00 28.06 4.10
N ARG A 141 2.16 28.06 5.15
CA ARG A 141 1.29 29.23 5.47
C ARG A 141 1.86 30.26 6.45
N ILE A 142 3.11 30.12 6.90
CA ILE A 142 3.71 31.09 7.83
C ILE A 142 4.52 32.19 7.09
N SER A 143 4.77 32.09 5.77
CA SER A 143 5.64 33.05 5.09
C SER A 143 4.96 34.32 4.54
N SER A 144 3.61 34.46 4.60
CA SER A 144 2.92 35.61 3.99
C SER A 144 2.33 36.64 4.98
N SER A 145 2.53 36.50 6.30
CA SER A 145 2.01 37.49 7.27
C SER A 145 2.89 37.86 8.47
N LEU A 146 4.14 37.37 8.57
CA LEU A 146 5.09 37.82 9.59
C LEU A 146 6.19 38.71 8.99
N GLY A 147 5.78 39.85 8.46
CA GLY A 147 6.66 41.01 8.38
C GLY A 147 6.96 41.50 9.79
N ASN A 148 8.25 41.53 10.15
CA ASN A 148 8.81 42.13 11.38
C ASN A 148 8.33 41.57 12.74
N ARG A 149 9.01 40.51 13.19
CA ARG A 149 9.48 40.45 14.59
C ARG A 149 10.68 39.49 14.68
N LYS A 150 11.89 40.04 14.80
CA LYS A 150 13.05 39.27 15.28
C LYS A 150 12.77 38.89 16.74
N SER A 151 12.32 37.67 16.97
CA SER A 151 12.35 37.03 18.29
C SER A 151 13.49 36.03 18.27
N SER A 152 14.58 36.38 18.93
CA SER A 152 15.67 35.46 19.25
C SER A 152 15.18 34.50 20.33
N TYR A 153 14.84 33.27 19.97
CA TYR A 153 14.69 32.18 20.94
C TYR A 153 15.62 31.03 20.54
N SER A 154 16.67 30.90 21.33
CA SER A 154 17.66 29.82 21.29
C SER A 154 17.21 28.75 22.28
N GLY A 155 17.10 27.49 21.83
CA GLY A 155 17.05 26.32 22.71
C GLY A 155 15.98 25.29 22.35
N GLU A 156 16.32 24.02 22.55
CA GLU A 156 15.43 22.83 22.51
C GLU A 156 15.00 22.25 21.15
N HIS A 157 15.95 21.99 20.24
CA HIS A 157 15.71 21.18 19.02
C HIS A 157 16.39 19.81 19.09
N ARG A 158 16.14 19.03 20.15
CA ARG A 158 16.67 17.65 20.28
C ARG A 158 15.69 16.58 20.79
N ASP A 159 14.47 16.92 21.18
CA ASP A 159 13.63 15.96 21.94
C ASP A 159 12.48 15.31 21.14
N THR A 160 12.19 15.77 19.91
CA THR A 160 11.15 15.17 19.06
C THR A 160 11.65 13.96 18.26
N GLU A 161 12.93 13.94 17.88
CA GLU A 161 13.51 12.85 17.09
C GLU A 161 13.70 11.56 17.91
N VAL A 162 13.99 11.68 19.21
CA VAL A 162 14.13 10.53 20.12
C VAL A 162 12.77 9.88 20.40
N LYS A 163 11.70 10.69 20.46
CA LYS A 163 10.33 10.21 20.68
C LYS A 163 9.74 9.48 19.46
N LEU A 164 10.12 9.91 18.25
CA LEU A 164 9.79 9.19 17.01
C LEU A 164 10.55 7.86 16.89
N ARG A 165 11.80 7.81 17.36
CA ARG A 165 12.61 6.58 17.37
C ARG A 165 12.17 5.57 18.44
N SER A 166 11.48 5.98 19.51
CA SER A 166 10.95 5.04 20.51
C SER A 166 9.61 4.42 20.11
N MET A 167 8.93 4.96 19.10
CA MET A 167 7.60 4.49 18.67
C MET A 167 7.66 3.50 17.50
N ILE A 168 8.80 3.40 16.80
CA ILE A 168 8.99 2.45 15.70
C ILE A 168 9.87 1.30 16.19
N ASN A 169 9.25 0.37 16.92
CA ASN A 169 9.84 -0.92 17.24
C ASN A 169 9.13 -2.01 16.43
N ILE A 170 9.17 -1.89 15.10
CA ILE A 170 8.67 -2.91 14.17
C ILE A 170 9.82 -3.31 13.26
N THR A 171 10.37 -4.49 13.50
CA THR A 171 11.35 -5.15 12.65
C THR A 171 10.67 -5.62 11.36
N LEU A 172 10.43 -4.71 10.41
CA LEU A 172 10.13 -5.10 9.03
C LEU A 172 11.45 -5.22 8.28
N ASN A 173 11.91 -6.46 8.10
CA ASN A 173 13.02 -6.77 7.21
C ASN A 173 12.60 -6.45 5.77
N TRP A 174 12.98 -5.26 5.30
CA TRP A 174 12.92 -4.93 3.88
C TRP A 174 13.89 -5.85 3.11
N PRO A 175 13.47 -6.53 2.04
CA PRO A 175 14.40 -7.24 1.18
C PRO A 175 15.32 -6.21 0.52
N GLN A 176 16.58 -6.19 0.96
CA GLN A 176 17.63 -5.39 0.36
C GLN A 176 17.79 -5.80 -1.11
N ARG A 177 17.35 -4.95 -2.04
CA ARG A 177 17.79 -5.04 -3.44
C ARG A 177 19.30 -4.78 -3.46
N LYS A 178 20.08 -5.85 -3.51
CA LYS A 178 21.50 -5.80 -3.88
C LYS A 178 21.62 -5.45 -5.37
N GLY A 179 22.15 -4.26 -5.64
CA GLY A 179 23.11 -3.98 -6.71
C GLY A 179 22.68 -4.16 -8.17
N SER A 180 22.59 -3.04 -8.89
CA SER A 180 23.59 -2.74 -9.94
C SER A 180 23.46 -1.27 -10.34
N GLY A 181 24.41 -0.48 -9.87
CA GLY A 181 24.62 0.87 -10.36
C GLY A 181 25.18 0.81 -11.77
N LEU A 182 24.50 1.46 -12.72
CA LEU A 182 25.12 1.82 -13.98
C LEU A 182 25.99 3.04 -13.70
N TYR A 183 27.31 2.82 -13.67
CA TYR A 183 28.28 3.89 -13.76
C TYR A 183 28.11 4.55 -15.14
N PHE A 184 27.62 5.79 -15.16
CA PHE A 184 27.74 6.63 -16.33
C PHE A 184 29.21 7.01 -16.48
N HIS A 185 29.92 6.30 -17.36
CA HIS A 185 31.19 6.80 -17.87
C HIS A 185 30.84 7.94 -18.85
N SER A 186 30.93 9.19 -18.38
CA SER A 186 30.83 10.36 -19.25
C SER A 186 32.03 10.35 -20.19
N SER A 187 31.86 9.76 -21.36
CA SER A 187 32.81 9.95 -22.46
C SER A 187 32.64 11.38 -22.95
N VAL A 188 33.57 12.25 -22.55
CA VAL A 188 33.68 13.62 -23.08
C VAL A 188 34.03 13.47 -24.57
N ALA A 189 33.04 13.66 -25.44
CA ALA A 189 33.29 13.80 -26.86
C ALA A 189 34.00 15.14 -27.08
N ASN A 190 35.30 15.10 -27.35
CA ASN A 190 36.04 16.24 -27.85
C ASN A 190 35.51 16.60 -29.25
N TYR A 191 34.67 17.63 -29.34
CA TYR A 191 34.33 18.25 -30.62
C TYR A 191 35.38 19.32 -30.97
N PRO A 192 35.96 19.30 -32.18
CA PRO A 192 36.83 20.37 -32.66
C PRO A 192 36.03 21.69 -32.84
N PRO A 193 36.62 22.86 -32.53
CA PRO A 193 35.91 24.12 -32.55
C PRO A 193 35.83 24.69 -33.98
N ASN A 194 34.99 24.11 -34.85
CA ASN A 194 34.35 24.85 -35.95
C ASN A 194 33.40 23.94 -36.76
N SER A 195 32.11 23.91 -36.40
CA SER A 195 31.06 23.52 -37.35
C SER A 195 29.72 24.07 -36.88
N THR A 196 29.19 25.00 -37.66
CA THR A 196 27.84 25.58 -37.51
C THR A 196 26.76 24.50 -37.65
N PRO A 197 25.68 24.53 -36.84
CA PRO A 197 24.61 23.54 -36.94
C PRO A 197 23.56 23.96 -37.97
N THR A 198 23.39 23.16 -39.03
CA THR A 198 22.22 23.21 -39.90
C THR A 198 21.31 22.00 -39.64
N SER A 199 20.13 22.29 -39.09
CA SER A 199 18.84 21.60 -39.29
C SER A 199 18.58 20.24 -38.60
N PRO A 200 17.28 19.91 -38.35
CA PRO A 200 16.87 19.25 -37.12
C PRO A 200 16.53 17.75 -37.24
N LEU A 201 16.80 17.08 -36.11
CA LEU A 201 16.22 15.88 -35.51
C LEU A 201 15.24 15.05 -36.36
N ARG A 202 15.70 13.85 -36.76
CA ARG A 202 14.85 12.74 -37.19
C ARG A 202 14.69 11.76 -36.01
N SER A 203 13.46 11.57 -35.55
CA SER A 203 13.11 10.66 -34.45
C SER A 203 13.51 9.21 -34.75
N PRO A 204 14.02 8.43 -33.78
CA PRO A 204 14.20 6.99 -33.97
C PRO A 204 12.89 6.22 -33.83
N VAL A 205 12.63 5.38 -34.83
CA VAL A 205 11.64 4.30 -34.85
C VAL A 205 12.13 3.19 -33.91
N TYR A 206 11.36 2.86 -32.87
CA TYR A 206 11.62 1.64 -32.08
C TYR A 206 10.93 0.45 -32.76
N ARG A 207 11.75 -0.46 -33.29
CA ARG A 207 11.34 -1.80 -33.71
C ARG A 207 11.33 -2.74 -32.51
N MET A 208 10.25 -3.51 -32.48
CA MET A 208 9.95 -4.72 -31.71
C MET A 208 10.99 -5.81 -31.98
N TRP A 209 11.31 -6.63 -30.98
CA TRP A 209 11.90 -7.96 -31.18
C TRP A 209 11.28 -8.97 -30.22
N ASP A 210 10.81 -10.04 -30.85
CA ASP A 210 10.79 -11.46 -30.48
C ASP A 210 11.45 -11.89 -29.15
#